data_AF-A0AAX6DW86-F1
#
_entry.id   AF-A0AAX6DW86-F1
#
_cell.length_a   1.000
_cell.length_b   1.000
_cell.length_c   1.000
_cell.angle_alpha   90.00
_cell.angle_beta   90.00
_cell.angle_gamma   90.00
#
_symmetry.space_group_name_H-M   'P 1'
#
loop_
_entity.id
_entity.type
_entity.pdbx_description
1 polymer ?
#
loop_
_entity_poly.entity_id
_entity_poly.type
_entity_poly.pdbx_seq_one_letter_code
_entity_poly.pdbx_strand_id
1 'polypeptide(L)'
;MAGKSRQELGISGQRHLEETIDAAAHILSSMNDELCNPSLWSSSSAASGSTGSADANHDSSAAASHAAAGGALDEARLRYKSAVASLRKVLNEIPNSPQETGMEVEADQAEIERLEERVSILRKELATKNNHLKLLIDQFRDLIADISMWQSPYSV
;
A
#
# COMPACT_ATOMS: atom_id res chain seq x y z
N MET A 1 28.48 -12.35 11.95
CA MET A 1 27.56 -11.83 10.93
C MET A 1 26.20 -11.73 11.58
N ALA A 2 25.79 -10.54 12.01
CA ALA A 2 24.46 -10.35 12.58
C ALA A 2 23.44 -10.54 11.44
N GLY A 3 22.50 -11.47 11.61
CA GLY A 3 21.39 -11.64 10.67
C GLY A 3 20.45 -10.43 10.77
N LYS A 4 19.79 -10.08 9.66
CA LYS A 4 18.72 -9.06 9.66
C LYS A 4 17.58 -9.54 10.55
N SER A 5 16.96 -8.62 11.29
CA SER A 5 15.78 -8.94 12.11
C SER A 5 14.63 -9.40 11.21
N ARG A 6 13.73 -10.24 11.75
CA ARG A 6 12.55 -10.72 11.03
C ARG A 6 11.61 -9.56 10.64
N GLN A 7 11.54 -8.51 11.44
CA GLN A 7 10.80 -7.29 11.11
C GLN A 7 11.41 -6.57 9.90
N GLU A 8 12.74 -6.44 9.87
CA GLU A 8 13.48 -5.84 8.75
C GLU A 8 13.31 -6.65 7.47
N LEU A 9 13.33 -8.00 7.57
CA LEU A 9 13.02 -8.89 6.46
C LEU A 9 11.56 -8.72 5.99
N GLY A 10 10.61 -8.52 6.91
CA GLY A 10 9.21 -8.23 6.57
C GLY A 10 9.07 -6.93 5.76
N ILE A 11 9.67 -5.85 6.24
CA ILE A 11 9.64 -4.54 5.56
C ILE A 11 10.34 -4.61 4.19
N SER A 12 11.50 -5.25 4.12
CA SER A 12 12.23 -5.44 2.86
C SER A 12 11.45 -6.33 1.89
N GLY A 13 10.76 -7.37 2.40
CA GLY A 13 9.91 -8.26 1.61
C GLY A 13 8.72 -7.52 1.01
N GLN A 14 8.05 -6.68 1.80
CA GLN A 14 6.96 -5.83 1.32
C GLN A 14 7.43 -4.89 0.20
N ARG A 15 8.56 -4.20 0.39
CA ARG A 15 9.13 -3.32 -0.64
C ARG A 15 9.40 -4.06 -1.95
N HIS A 16 10.05 -5.22 -1.91
CA HIS A 16 10.33 -5.99 -3.13
C HIS A 16 9.09 -6.53 -3.81
N LEU A 17 8.01 -6.78 -3.05
CA LEU A 17 6.72 -7.16 -3.60
C LEU A 17 6.08 -6.00 -4.35
N GLU A 18 6.09 -4.79 -3.79
CA GLU A 18 5.63 -3.57 -4.46
C GLU A 18 6.44 -3.29 -5.74
N GLU A 19 7.77 -3.37 -5.68
CA GLU A 19 8.66 -3.23 -6.85
C GLU A 19 8.36 -4.27 -7.95
N THR A 20 8.00 -5.50 -7.54
CA THR A 20 7.62 -6.57 -8.48
C THR A 20 6.30 -6.25 -9.17
N ILE A 21 5.32 -5.73 -8.42
CA ILE A 21 4.01 -5.33 -8.95
C ILE A 21 4.19 -4.17 -9.93
N ASP A 22 4.96 -3.15 -9.58
CA ASP A 22 5.20 -1.98 -10.43
C ASP A 22 5.92 -2.37 -11.73
N ALA A 23 6.94 -3.22 -11.64
CA ALA A 23 7.63 -3.72 -12.82
C ALA A 23 6.71 -4.56 -13.71
N ALA A 24 5.82 -5.36 -13.13
CA ALA A 24 4.82 -6.13 -13.88
C ALA A 24 3.80 -5.21 -14.58
N ALA A 25 3.30 -4.18 -13.89
CA ALA A 25 2.42 -3.17 -14.47
C ALA A 25 3.10 -2.45 -15.63
N HIS A 26 4.38 -2.10 -15.49
CA HIS A 26 5.16 -1.46 -16.53
C HIS A 26 5.39 -2.38 -17.75
N ILE A 27 5.61 -3.68 -17.56
CA ILE A 27 5.65 -4.66 -18.67
C ILE A 27 4.32 -4.64 -19.44
N LEU A 28 3.19 -4.70 -18.74
CA LEU A 28 1.88 -4.71 -19.37
C LEU A 28 1.62 -3.41 -20.14
N SER A 29 1.97 -2.26 -19.57
CA SER A 29 1.85 -0.97 -20.25
C SER A 29 2.73 -0.89 -21.49
N SER A 30 4.01 -1.27 -21.38
CA SER A 30 4.94 -1.25 -22.52
C SER A 30 4.50 -2.19 -23.63
N MET A 31 4.00 -3.38 -23.29
CA MET A 31 3.41 -4.30 -24.26
C MET A 31 2.17 -3.69 -24.91
N ASN A 32 1.31 -3.04 -24.13
CA ASN A 32 0.14 -2.37 -24.67
C ASN A 32 0.52 -1.23 -25.62
N ASP A 33 1.54 -0.44 -25.31
CA ASP A 33 2.02 0.65 -26.17
C ASP A 33 2.58 0.13 -27.49
N GLU A 34 3.37 -0.95 -27.46
CA GLU A 34 3.83 -1.64 -28.67
C GLU A 34 2.66 -2.22 -29.47
N LEU A 35 1.69 -2.83 -28.79
CA LEU A 35 0.50 -3.43 -29.38
C LEU A 35 -0.60 -2.42 -29.75
N CYS A 36 -0.42 -1.14 -29.46
CA CYS A 36 -1.36 -0.08 -29.83
C CYS A 36 -0.73 0.92 -30.81
N ASN A 37 0.54 0.79 -31.16
CA ASN A 37 1.24 1.76 -32.00
C ASN A 37 1.06 1.44 -33.50
N PRO A 38 0.26 2.24 -34.25
CA PRO A 38 -0.02 1.98 -35.68
C PRO A 38 1.21 2.07 -36.57
N SER A 39 2.24 2.81 -36.15
CA SER A 39 3.48 2.97 -36.91
C SER A 39 4.30 1.68 -36.97
N LEU A 40 4.15 0.77 -36.00
CA LEU A 40 4.85 -0.52 -35.97
C LEU A 40 4.24 -1.56 -36.93
N TRP A 41 2.98 -1.39 -37.34
CA TRP A 41 2.32 -2.28 -38.30
C TRP A 41 2.20 -1.69 -39.71
N SER A 42 2.42 -0.38 -39.86
CA SER A 42 2.26 0.32 -41.15
C SER A 42 3.34 -0.02 -42.20
N SER A 43 4.38 -0.81 -41.85
CA SER A 43 5.46 -1.21 -42.77
C SER A 43 5.30 -2.60 -43.42
N SER A 44 4.07 -3.09 -43.62
CA SER A 44 3.84 -4.35 -44.36
C SER A 44 3.25 -4.16 -45.77
N SER A 45 3.26 -2.95 -46.32
CA SER A 45 2.75 -2.70 -47.67
C SER A 45 3.49 -1.57 -48.40
N ALA A 46 4.77 -1.78 -48.71
CA ALA A 46 5.45 -1.03 -49.76
C ALA A 46 6.42 -1.94 -50.55
N ALA A 47 5.98 -2.29 -51.77
CA ALA A 47 6.75 -2.64 -52.96
C ALA A 47 7.54 -3.96 -52.99
N SER A 48 6.82 -5.05 -53.30
CA SER A 48 7.29 -5.99 -54.32
C SER A 48 7.31 -5.26 -55.68
N GLY A 49 8.49 -5.05 -56.29
CA GLY A 49 8.56 -4.41 -57.61
C GLY A 49 9.98 -4.21 -58.17
N SER A 50 10.29 -5.00 -59.20
CA SER A 50 11.29 -4.84 -60.27
C SER A 50 12.80 -4.88 -59.96
N THR A 51 13.38 -6.02 -60.35
CA THR A 51 14.67 -6.23 -61.05
C THR A 51 15.47 -4.99 -61.50
N GLY A 52 16.73 -4.90 -61.06
CA GLY A 52 17.77 -4.08 -61.68
C GLY A 52 19.10 -4.20 -60.95
N SER A 53 20.12 -4.75 -61.61
CA SER A 53 21.50 -4.87 -61.11
C SER A 53 22.19 -3.49 -61.03
N ALA A 54 22.98 -3.23 -59.98
CA ALA A 54 24.36 -2.74 -60.03
C ALA A 54 24.83 -2.24 -58.65
N ASP A 55 26.12 -2.46 -58.38
CA ASP A 55 26.93 -1.97 -57.26
C ASP A 55 26.62 -0.54 -56.77
N ALA A 56 26.51 -0.37 -55.45
CA ALA A 56 27.10 0.77 -54.74
C ALA A 56 27.07 0.55 -53.21
N ASN A 57 28.24 0.74 -52.63
CA ASN A 57 28.55 0.91 -51.22
C ASN A 57 27.69 1.98 -50.52
N HIS A 58 27.55 1.81 -49.19
CA HIS A 58 27.23 2.82 -48.18
C HIS A 58 25.79 2.87 -47.62
N ASP A 59 25.75 2.82 -46.29
CA ASP A 59 24.68 3.18 -45.36
C ASP A 59 23.50 2.21 -45.22
N SER A 60 23.71 1.18 -44.40
CA SER A 60 22.62 0.49 -43.69
C SER A 60 22.57 0.95 -42.23
N SER A 61 22.28 2.24 -42.00
CA SER A 61 21.79 2.78 -40.72
C SER A 61 20.28 2.58 -40.53
N ALA A 62 19.70 1.57 -41.17
CA ALA A 62 18.30 1.16 -40.97
C ALA A 62 18.11 0.24 -39.74
N ALA A 63 19.04 0.20 -38.80
CA ALA A 63 18.94 -0.60 -37.57
C ALA A 63 18.47 0.20 -36.34
N ALA A 64 18.11 1.48 -36.50
CA ALA A 64 17.74 2.35 -35.39
C ALA A 64 16.23 2.40 -35.08
N SER A 65 15.35 1.80 -35.89
CA SER A 65 13.90 1.85 -35.68
C SER A 65 13.32 0.72 -34.82
N HIS A 66 14.08 -0.35 -34.56
CA HIS A 66 13.64 -1.44 -33.67
C HIS A 66 14.24 -1.39 -32.26
N ALA A 67 15.34 -0.66 -32.05
CA ALA A 67 15.98 -0.56 -30.74
C ALA A 67 15.18 0.33 -29.76
N ALA A 68 14.40 1.29 -30.26
CA ALA A 68 13.61 2.20 -29.42
C ALA A 68 12.31 1.56 -28.90
N ALA A 69 11.74 0.58 -29.62
CA ALA A 69 10.52 -0.10 -29.19
C ALA A 69 10.78 -1.21 -28.15
N GLY A 70 11.90 -1.93 -28.25
CA GLY A 70 12.22 -3.02 -27.31
C GLY A 70 12.84 -2.59 -25.98
N GLY A 71 13.42 -1.37 -25.92
CA GLY A 71 14.20 -0.94 -24.76
C GLY A 71 13.37 -0.79 -23.47
N ALA A 72 12.16 -0.23 -23.56
CA ALA A 72 11.28 -0.04 -22.40
C ALA A 72 10.76 -1.37 -21.85
N LEU A 73 10.34 -2.28 -22.74
CA LEU A 73 9.86 -3.61 -22.37
C LEU A 73 10.98 -4.49 -21.79
N ASP A 74 12.16 -4.48 -22.42
CA ASP A 74 13.30 -5.27 -21.93
C ASP A 74 13.82 -4.75 -20.59
N GLU A 75 13.80 -3.42 -20.38
CA GLU A 75 14.11 -2.81 -19.09
C GLU A 75 13.07 -3.18 -18.03
N ALA A 76 11.78 -3.15 -18.35
CA ALA A 76 10.71 -3.55 -17.44
C ALA A 76 10.85 -5.03 -17.03
N ARG A 77 11.19 -5.91 -17.99
CA ARG A 77 11.48 -7.32 -17.75
C ARG A 77 12.70 -7.53 -16.87
N LEU A 78 13.76 -6.74 -17.06
CA LEU A 78 14.95 -6.80 -16.23
C LEU A 78 14.64 -6.43 -14.78
N ARG A 79 13.91 -5.33 -14.56
CA ARG A 79 13.47 -4.88 -13.22
C ARG A 79 12.58 -5.91 -12.54
N TYR A 80 11.63 -6.49 -13.25
CA TYR A 80 10.77 -7.55 -12.73
C TYR A 80 11.60 -8.76 -12.27
N LYS A 81 12.53 -9.24 -13.11
CA LYS A 81 13.41 -10.37 -12.74
C LYS A 81 14.27 -10.05 -11.53
N SER A 82 14.80 -8.83 -11.44
CA SER A 82 15.63 -8.37 -10.32
C SER A 82 14.82 -8.30 -9.01
N ALA A 83 13.65 -7.65 -9.05
CA ALA A 83 12.75 -7.52 -7.89
C ALA A 83 12.29 -8.90 -7.39
N VAL A 84 11.94 -9.81 -8.29
CA VAL A 84 11.58 -11.20 -7.94
C VAL A 84 12.76 -11.96 -7.32
N ALA A 85 13.99 -11.76 -7.82
CA ALA A 85 15.17 -12.38 -7.24
C ALA A 85 15.42 -11.89 -5.80
N SER A 86 15.27 -10.58 -5.56
CA SER A 86 15.37 -9.97 -4.24
C SER A 86 14.26 -10.47 -3.29
N LEU A 87 13.02 -10.55 -3.77
CA LEU A 87 11.90 -11.08 -2.99
C LEU A 87 12.13 -12.54 -2.59
N ARG A 88 12.58 -13.39 -3.53
CA ARG A 88 12.93 -14.79 -3.25
C ARG A 88 14.07 -14.92 -2.24
N LYS A 89 15.05 -14.04 -2.32
CA LYS A 89 16.15 -13.98 -1.34
C LYS A 89 15.62 -13.69 0.06
N VAL A 90 14.75 -12.69 0.21
CA VAL A 90 14.11 -12.38 1.51
C VAL A 90 13.29 -13.56 2.01
N LEU A 91 12.46 -14.19 1.15
CA LEU A 91 11.66 -15.36 1.52
C LEU A 91 12.52 -16.55 2.01
N ASN A 92 13.71 -16.74 1.44
CA ASN A 92 14.66 -17.76 1.89
C ASN A 92 15.39 -17.38 3.19
N GLU A 93 15.53 -16.08 3.48
CA GLU A 93 16.14 -15.57 4.72
C GLU A 93 15.17 -15.65 5.91
N ILE A 94 13.85 -15.52 5.70
CA ILE A 94 12.81 -15.61 6.77
C ILE A 94 12.93 -16.87 7.65
N PRO A 95 12.96 -18.11 7.11
CA PRO A 95 13.03 -19.32 7.94
C PRO A 95 14.37 -19.48 8.67
N ASN A 96 15.40 -18.74 8.27
CA ASN A 96 16.74 -18.77 8.88
C ASN A 96 16.97 -17.60 9.86
N SER A 97 16.00 -16.68 9.99
CA SER A 97 16.12 -15.56 10.93
C SER A 97 15.94 -16.05 12.37
N PRO A 98 16.77 -15.60 13.32
CA PRO A 98 16.59 -15.94 14.73
C PRO A 98 15.20 -15.48 15.17
N GLN A 99 14.51 -16.38 15.86
CA GLN A 99 13.13 -16.22 16.30
C GLN A 99 13.02 -15.06 17.32
N GLU A 100 12.87 -13.82 16.87
CA GLU A 100 12.55 -12.67 17.75
C GLU A 100 11.07 -12.64 18.19
N THR A 101 10.30 -13.71 17.92
CA THR A 101 8.88 -13.81 18.34
C THR A 101 8.66 -13.83 19.85
N GLY A 102 9.72 -13.87 20.66
CA GLY A 102 9.61 -13.79 22.12
C GLY A 102 9.40 -12.37 22.62
N MET A 103 10.21 -11.41 22.18
CA MET A 103 10.24 -10.07 22.79
C MET A 103 9.26 -9.07 22.15
N GLU A 104 8.97 -9.18 20.85
CA GLU A 104 8.04 -8.26 20.16
C GLU A 104 6.59 -8.58 20.51
N VAL A 105 6.22 -9.86 20.57
CA VAL A 105 4.88 -10.29 21.03
C VAL A 105 4.68 -9.95 22.50
N GLU A 106 5.72 -10.04 23.33
CA GLU A 106 5.64 -9.65 24.74
C GLU A 106 5.52 -8.13 24.93
N ALA A 107 6.23 -7.34 24.12
CA ALA A 107 6.11 -5.88 24.11
C ALA A 107 4.71 -5.42 23.65
N ASP A 108 4.21 -6.00 22.55
CA ASP A 108 2.85 -5.74 22.07
C ASP A 108 1.79 -6.20 23.08
N GLN A 109 2.01 -7.35 23.74
CA GLN A 109 1.12 -7.88 24.78
C GLN A 109 1.08 -6.95 26.01
N ALA A 110 2.22 -6.46 26.47
CA ALA A 110 2.28 -5.52 27.59
C ALA A 110 1.62 -4.17 27.27
N GLU A 111 1.76 -3.69 26.03
CA GLU A 111 1.07 -2.48 25.57
C GLU A 111 -0.45 -2.67 25.49
N ILE A 112 -0.90 -3.84 25.01
CA ILE A 112 -2.33 -4.22 25.02
C ILE A 112 -2.89 -4.20 26.44
N GLU A 113 -2.22 -4.83 27.40
CA GLU A 113 -2.67 -4.86 28.80
C GLU A 113 -2.78 -3.45 29.40
N ARG A 114 -1.81 -2.58 29.11
CA ARG A 114 -1.82 -1.18 29.55
C ARG A 114 -2.99 -0.39 28.95
N LEU A 115 -3.30 -0.62 27.68
CA LEU A 115 -4.43 0.02 26.99
C LEU A 115 -5.76 -0.47 27.56
N GLU A 116 -5.89 -1.75 27.85
CA GLU A 116 -7.08 -2.34 28.48
C GLU A 116 -7.33 -1.76 29.88
N GLU A 117 -6.27 -1.59 30.69
CA GLU A 117 -6.35 -0.94 31.99
C GLU A 117 -6.85 0.50 31.85
N ARG A 118 -6.28 1.28 30.90
CA ARG A 118 -6.71 2.66 30.65
C ARG A 118 -8.18 2.72 30.22
N VAL A 119 -8.64 1.79 29.38
CA VAL A 119 -10.04 1.69 28.97
C VAL A 119 -10.94 1.38 30.17
N SER A 120 -10.51 0.49 31.07
CA SER A 120 -11.24 0.18 32.31
C SER A 120 -11.41 1.41 33.21
N ILE A 121 -10.32 2.18 33.41
CA ILE A 121 -10.34 3.42 34.19
C ILE A 121 -11.30 4.43 33.56
N LEU A 122 -11.20 4.66 32.25
CA LEU A 122 -12.07 5.61 31.54
C LEU A 122 -13.54 5.19 31.60
N ARG A 123 -13.85 3.90 31.48
CA ARG A 123 -15.23 3.40 31.64
C ARG A 123 -15.78 3.67 33.04
N LYS A 124 -14.97 3.48 34.08
CA LYS A 124 -15.37 3.77 35.47
C LYS A 124 -15.58 5.26 35.72
N GLU A 125 -14.70 6.11 35.18
CA GLU A 125 -14.86 7.57 35.26
C GLU A 125 -16.12 8.03 34.53
N LEU A 126 -16.36 7.53 33.31
CA LEU A 126 -17.55 7.84 32.52
C LEU A 126 -18.83 7.47 33.28
N ALA A 127 -18.88 6.28 33.88
CA ALA A 127 -20.02 5.85 34.69
C ALA A 127 -20.24 6.76 35.91
N THR A 128 -19.15 7.17 36.58
CA THR A 128 -19.20 8.08 37.73
C THR A 128 -19.74 9.45 37.34
N LYS A 129 -19.23 10.03 36.25
CA LYS A 129 -19.69 11.32 35.72
C LYS A 129 -21.16 11.26 35.28
N ASN A 130 -21.59 10.16 34.67
CA ASN A 130 -22.99 9.95 34.28
C ASN A 130 -23.93 9.94 35.50
N ASN A 131 -23.54 9.27 36.59
CA ASN A 131 -24.30 9.28 37.84
C ASN A 131 -24.41 10.69 38.45
N HIS A 132 -23.32 11.48 38.41
CA HIS A 132 -23.37 12.85 38.88
C HIS A 132 -24.31 13.72 38.04
N LEU A 133 -24.30 13.57 36.71
CA LEU A 133 -25.23 14.27 35.83
C LEU A 133 -26.68 13.89 36.10
N LYS A 134 -26.97 12.60 36.34
CA LYS A 134 -28.33 12.16 36.71
C LYS A 134 -28.80 12.84 38.00
N LEU A 135 -27.97 12.83 39.04
CA LEU A 135 -28.29 13.48 40.30
C LEU A 135 -28.59 14.98 40.11
N LEU A 136 -27.76 15.67 39.33
CA LEU A 136 -27.96 17.09 39.04
C LEU A 136 -29.24 17.35 38.24
N ILE A 137 -29.56 16.49 37.27
CA ILE A 137 -30.81 16.56 36.51
C ILE A 137 -32.02 16.36 37.42
N ASP A 138 -31.96 15.39 38.34
CA ASP A 138 -33.06 15.12 39.27
C ASP A 138 -33.24 16.30 40.24
N GLN A 139 -32.14 16.86 40.77
CA GLN A 139 -32.19 18.08 41.59
C GLN A 139 -32.80 19.27 40.84
N PHE A 140 -32.48 19.47 39.56
CA PHE A 140 -33.09 20.53 38.76
C PHE A 140 -34.57 20.27 38.50
N ARG A 141 -34.97 19.01 38.27
CA ARG A 141 -36.39 18.65 38.10
C ARG A 141 -37.19 18.95 39.37
N ASP A 142 -36.67 18.60 40.54
CA ASP A 142 -37.31 18.88 41.83
C ASP A 142 -37.44 20.39 42.05
N LEU A 143 -36.37 21.15 41.80
CA LEU A 143 -36.41 22.61 41.92
C LEU A 143 -37.43 23.26 40.97
N ILE A 144 -37.53 22.79 39.74
CA ILE A 144 -38.52 23.27 38.77
C ILE A 144 -39.94 22.94 39.26
N ALA A 145 -40.16 21.73 39.78
CA ALA A 145 -41.45 21.33 40.34
C ALA A 145 -41.85 22.24 41.51
N ASP A 146 -40.91 22.49 42.42
CA ASP A 146 -41.10 23.42 43.54
C ASP A 146 -41.48 24.80 43.04
N ILE A 147 -40.66 25.43 42.20
CA ILE A 147 -40.93 26.77 41.63
C ILE A 147 -42.30 26.82 40.95
N SER A 148 -42.67 25.78 40.21
CA SER A 148 -43.96 25.69 39.54
C SER A 148 -45.13 25.70 40.53
N MET A 149 -44.97 25.11 41.73
CA MET A 149 -45.98 25.21 42.80
C MET A 149 -46.14 26.65 43.31
N TRP A 150 -45.06 27.44 43.39
CA TRP A 150 -45.12 28.84 43.80
C TRP A 150 -45.66 29.78 42.71
N GLN A 151 -45.54 29.39 41.44
CA GLN A 151 -45.99 30.17 40.28
C GLN A 151 -47.43 29.88 39.85
N SER A 152 -48.11 28.90 40.47
CA SER A 152 -49.54 28.71 40.22
C SER A 152 -50.28 29.97 40.66
N PRO A 153 -50.94 30.70 39.74
CA PRO A 153 -51.72 31.87 40.13
C PRO A 153 -52.79 31.39 41.11
N TYR A 154 -52.74 31.89 42.35
CA TYR A 154 -53.91 31.86 43.21
C TYR A 154 -55.01 32.58 42.43
N SER A 155 -55.95 31.83 41.87
CA SER A 155 -57.14 32.40 41.25
C SER A 155 -57.89 33.11 42.38
N VAL A 156 -57.81 34.44 42.40
CA VAL A 156 -58.68 35.32 43.20
C VAL A 156 -59.79 35.82 42.29
#